data_AF-A0A0C4Y994-F1
#
_entry.id   AF-A0A0C4Y994-F1
#
_cell.length_a   1.000
_cell.length_b   1.000
_cell.length_c   1.000
_cell.angle_alpha   90.00
_cell.angle_beta   90.00
_cell.angle_gamma   90.00
#
_symmetry.space_group_name_H-M   'P 1'
#
loop_
_entity.id
_entity.type
_entity.pdbx_description
1 polymer ?
#
loop_
_entity_poly.entity_id
_entity_poly.type
_entity_poly.pdbx_seq_one_letter_code
_entity_poly.pdbx_strand_id
1 'polypeptide(L)'
;MMAERGLSLAHKTIMRWVKRFTPEFVKRWDRFARSAGRSWRVDETYVKIRGKWAYLYRAVDRAGMTVDFRLSAKRDVAAAKAFLAKAIKRQGGGAPNTITLDGYAASHRAVREMKTDQLLPGDTMSRSSKYLNNLIEQDHHNIKSRVNAMLGFKRFRNAAVTISGIELMHRIRKGQFDITMPRFKDASAPAVWKAVLSA
;
A
#
# COMPACT_ATOMS: atom_id res chain seq x y z
N MET A 1 -1.72 -28.63 -0.66
CA MET A 1 -0.38 -28.02 -0.74
C MET A 1 0.57 -28.35 0.44
N MET A 2 0.23 -28.10 1.72
CA MET A 2 1.11 -28.51 2.85
C MET A 2 0.80 -29.94 3.36
N ALA A 3 -0.47 -30.30 3.45
CA ALA A 3 -0.90 -31.68 3.73
C ALA A 3 -0.45 -32.66 2.64
N GLU A 4 -0.53 -32.25 1.37
CA GLU A 4 0.04 -32.98 0.21
C GLU A 4 1.57 -33.18 0.31
N ARG A 5 2.27 -32.36 1.11
CA ARG A 5 3.70 -32.48 1.40
C ARG A 5 3.97 -33.22 2.71
N GLY A 6 2.97 -33.88 3.30
CA GLY A 6 3.09 -34.62 4.57
C GLY A 6 3.20 -33.74 5.82
N LEU A 7 3.00 -32.42 5.71
CA LEU A 7 3.14 -31.49 6.83
C LEU A 7 1.78 -31.25 7.51
N SER A 8 1.64 -31.74 8.74
CA SER A 8 0.50 -31.43 9.61
C SER A 8 0.67 -30.05 10.25
N LEU A 9 -0.22 -29.12 9.91
CA LEU A 9 -0.19 -27.74 10.41
C LEU A 9 -1.53 -27.39 11.05
N ALA A 10 -1.49 -26.83 12.26
CA ALA A 10 -2.68 -26.23 12.85
C ALA A 10 -3.24 -25.11 11.96
N HIS A 11 -4.56 -24.95 11.91
CA HIS A 11 -5.24 -23.96 11.07
C HIS A 11 -4.78 -22.50 11.33
N LYS A 12 -4.18 -22.20 12.48
CA LYS A 12 -3.65 -20.87 12.84
C LYS A 12 -2.19 -20.66 12.41
N THR A 13 -1.47 -21.68 11.99
CA THR A 13 -0.02 -21.61 11.73
C THR A 13 0.30 -20.62 10.62
N ILE A 14 -0.41 -20.68 9.49
CA ILE A 14 -0.24 -19.74 8.38
C ILE A 14 -0.47 -18.29 8.85
N MET A 15 -1.52 -18.07 9.66
CA MET A 15 -1.81 -16.73 10.19
C MET A 15 -0.72 -16.24 11.16
N ARG A 16 -0.11 -17.12 11.95
CA ARG A 16 1.05 -16.77 12.80
C ARG A 16 2.26 -16.40 11.94
N TRP A 17 2.51 -17.12 10.86
CA TRP A 17 3.58 -16.79 9.91
C TRP A 17 3.36 -15.45 9.23
N VAL A 18 2.16 -15.16 8.72
CA VAL A 18 1.81 -13.85 8.15
C VAL A 18 2.10 -12.73 9.16
N LYS A 19 1.64 -12.89 10.42
CA LYS A 19 1.90 -11.89 11.46
C LYS A 19 3.38 -11.69 11.76
N ARG A 20 4.16 -12.78 11.76
CA ARG A 20 5.58 -12.75 12.11
C ARG A 20 6.44 -12.22 10.98
N PHE A 21 6.24 -12.74 9.77
CA PHE A 21 7.17 -12.55 8.66
C PHE A 21 6.76 -11.44 7.69
N THR A 22 5.48 -11.08 7.57
CA THR A 22 5.10 -9.99 6.67
C THR A 22 5.78 -8.66 6.99
N PRO A 23 5.88 -8.20 8.26
CA PRO A 23 6.61 -6.97 8.58
C PRO A 23 8.09 -7.05 8.19
N GLU A 24 8.71 -8.21 8.41
CA GLU A 24 10.10 -8.50 8.06
C GLU A 24 10.34 -8.46 6.54
N PHE A 25 9.38 -8.96 5.75
CA PHE A 25 9.43 -8.89 4.29
C PHE A 25 9.26 -7.48 3.77
N VAL A 26 8.24 -6.75 4.27
CA VAL A 26 8.01 -5.35 3.89
C VAL A 26 9.27 -4.53 4.14
N LYS A 27 9.84 -4.61 5.36
CA LYS A 27 11.07 -3.90 5.73
C LYS A 27 12.24 -4.17 4.76
N ARG A 28 12.47 -5.43 4.39
CA ARG A 28 13.59 -5.80 3.51
C ARG A 28 13.38 -5.36 2.08
N TRP A 29 12.18 -5.56 1.52
CA TRP A 29 11.84 -5.14 0.16
C TRP A 29 11.85 -3.63 0.00
N ASP A 30 11.49 -2.89 1.05
CA ASP A 30 11.44 -1.44 1.02
C ASP A 30 12.79 -0.79 0.71
N ARG A 31 13.91 -1.46 0.99
CA ARG A 31 15.27 -1.00 0.64
C ARG A 31 15.53 -0.96 -0.88
N PHE A 32 14.75 -1.73 -1.64
CA PHE A 32 14.85 -1.82 -3.09
C PHE A 32 13.70 -1.07 -3.77
N ALA A 33 12.85 -0.37 -3.02
CA ALA A 33 11.66 0.27 -3.58
C ALA A 33 12.03 1.37 -4.57
N ARG A 34 11.42 1.32 -5.76
CA ARG A 34 11.45 2.43 -6.72
C ARG A 34 10.45 3.51 -6.30
N SER A 35 10.84 4.77 -6.43
CA SER A 35 9.93 5.89 -6.22
C SER A 35 8.82 5.91 -7.26
N ALA A 36 7.60 6.24 -6.83
CA ALA A 36 6.48 6.47 -7.72
C ALA A 36 6.55 7.90 -8.30
N GLY A 37 5.90 8.12 -9.43
CA GLY A 37 5.79 9.43 -10.06
C GLY A 37 5.02 10.44 -9.20
N ARG A 38 5.16 11.73 -9.52
CA ARG A 38 4.61 12.87 -8.74
C ARG A 38 3.16 13.25 -9.09
N SER A 39 2.47 12.46 -9.92
CA SER A 39 1.06 12.68 -10.28
C SER A 39 0.22 11.56 -9.68
N TRP A 40 -0.42 11.82 -8.54
CA TRP A 40 -1.10 10.83 -7.73
C TRP A 40 -2.61 10.82 -7.98
N ARG A 41 -3.20 9.63 -7.97
CA ARG A 41 -4.64 9.39 -7.77
C ARG A 41 -4.79 8.81 -6.39
N VAL A 42 -5.62 9.43 -5.58
CA VAL A 42 -5.84 9.07 -4.18
C VAL A 42 -7.32 8.79 -4.00
N ASP A 43 -7.61 7.64 -3.41
CA ASP A 43 -8.97 7.20 -3.14
C ASP A 43 -8.98 6.26 -1.93
N GLU A 44 -10.15 6.09 -1.33
CA GLU A 44 -10.36 5.18 -0.22
C GLU A 44 -11.26 4.02 -0.60
N THR A 45 -10.95 2.84 -0.10
CA THR A 45 -11.81 1.67 -0.29
C THR A 45 -12.17 0.98 1.01
N TYR A 46 -13.32 0.31 1.00
CA TYR A 46 -13.90 -0.28 2.19
C TYR A 46 -13.34 -1.67 2.46
N VAL A 47 -12.99 -1.94 3.72
CA VAL A 47 -12.55 -3.24 4.21
C VAL A 47 -13.33 -3.59 5.48
N LYS A 48 -13.89 -4.81 5.56
CA LYS A 48 -14.68 -5.24 6.72
C LYS A 48 -13.78 -5.87 7.80
N ILE A 49 -13.85 -5.33 9.01
CA ILE A 49 -13.09 -5.78 10.19
C ILE A 49 -14.06 -5.96 11.36
N ARG A 50 -14.22 -7.21 11.82
CA ARG A 50 -15.15 -7.62 12.89
C ARG A 50 -16.56 -7.08 12.64
N GLY A 51 -17.04 -7.22 11.41
CA GLY A 51 -18.37 -6.76 11.01
C GLY A 51 -18.49 -5.26 10.74
N LYS A 52 -17.52 -4.44 11.13
CA LYS A 52 -17.52 -2.99 10.93
C LYS A 52 -16.71 -2.59 9.69
N TRP A 53 -17.15 -1.56 8.99
CA TRP A 53 -16.41 -1.00 7.88
C TRP A 53 -15.21 -0.18 8.38
N ALA A 54 -14.07 -0.39 7.75
CA ALA A 54 -12.85 0.39 7.87
C ALA A 54 -12.44 0.87 6.47
N TYR A 55 -11.52 1.83 6.42
CA TYR A 55 -11.14 2.55 5.21
C TYR A 55 -9.67 2.31 4.89
N LEU A 56 -9.40 1.74 3.72
CA LEU A 56 -8.07 1.58 3.17
C LEU A 56 -7.82 2.71 2.18
N TYR A 57 -7.14 3.75 2.64
CA TYR A 57 -6.63 4.84 1.81
C TYR A 57 -5.52 4.31 0.93
N ARG A 58 -5.52 4.69 -0.35
CA ARG A 58 -4.50 4.26 -1.32
C ARG A 58 -4.16 5.39 -2.27
N ALA A 59 -2.95 5.31 -2.81
CA ALA A 59 -2.51 6.16 -3.88
C ALA A 59 -1.74 5.38 -4.93
N VAL A 60 -2.01 5.70 -6.20
CA VAL A 60 -1.22 5.23 -7.35
C VAL A 60 -0.80 6.43 -8.19
N ASP A 61 0.34 6.32 -8.87
CA ASP A 61 0.78 7.36 -9.79
C ASP A 61 0.12 7.23 -11.18
N ARG A 62 0.52 8.07 -12.14
CA ARG A 62 0.05 8.02 -13.53
C ARG A 62 0.37 6.70 -14.25
N ALA A 63 1.46 6.02 -13.90
CA ALA A 63 1.85 4.74 -14.48
C ALA A 63 1.19 3.55 -13.77
N GLY A 64 0.36 3.79 -12.75
CA GLY A 64 -0.28 2.75 -11.96
C GLY A 64 0.64 2.17 -10.87
N MET A 65 1.79 2.78 -10.63
CA MET A 65 2.71 2.39 -9.56
C MET A 65 2.12 2.81 -8.22
N THR A 66 2.12 1.89 -7.26
CA THR A 66 1.63 2.16 -5.91
C THR A 66 2.52 3.19 -5.23
N VAL A 67 1.93 4.30 -4.78
CA VAL A 67 2.60 5.36 -4.02
C VAL A 67 2.66 4.97 -2.54
N ASP A 68 1.49 4.76 -1.91
CA ASP A 68 1.37 4.25 -0.55
C ASP A 68 -0.07 3.79 -0.26
N PHE A 69 -0.29 3.18 0.91
CA PHE A 69 -1.59 2.82 1.45
C PHE A 69 -1.66 3.05 2.97
N ARG A 70 -2.86 3.24 3.52
CA ARG A 70 -3.09 3.34 4.98
C ARG A 70 -4.45 2.78 5.35
N LEU A 71 -4.48 1.84 6.28
CA LEU A 71 -5.72 1.39 6.90
C LEU A 71 -6.10 2.33 8.05
N SER A 72 -7.34 2.79 8.06
CA SER A 72 -7.95 3.65 9.07
C SER A 72 -9.30 3.10 9.52
N ALA A 73 -9.64 3.27 10.80
CA ALA A 73 -10.97 2.96 11.30
C ALA A 73 -12.01 4.04 10.95
N LYS A 74 -11.55 5.27 10.67
CA LYS A 74 -12.38 6.43 10.38
C LYS A 74 -12.12 6.95 8.97
N ARG A 75 -13.16 7.53 8.37
CA ARG A 75 -13.08 8.32 7.15
C ARG A 75 -13.28 9.78 7.54
N ASP A 76 -12.17 10.47 7.78
CA ASP A 76 -12.17 11.87 8.22
C ASP A 76 -10.92 12.60 7.69
N VAL A 77 -10.89 13.92 7.90
CA VAL A 77 -9.78 14.79 7.45
C VAL A 77 -8.46 14.36 8.08
N ALA A 78 -8.48 13.96 9.36
CA ALA A 78 -7.27 13.53 10.07
C ALA A 78 -6.68 12.25 9.47
N ALA A 79 -7.52 11.29 9.10
CA ALA A 79 -7.10 10.06 8.42
C ALA A 79 -6.53 10.36 7.02
N ALA A 80 -7.16 11.25 6.25
CA ALA A 80 -6.67 11.69 4.95
C ALA A 80 -5.32 12.42 5.05
N LYS A 81 -5.17 13.37 5.99
CA LYS A 81 -3.87 14.03 6.28
C LYS A 81 -2.80 13.02 6.67
N ALA A 82 -3.13 12.10 7.58
CA ALA A 82 -2.20 11.07 8.03
C ALA A 82 -1.79 10.10 6.92
N PHE A 83 -2.67 9.85 5.94
CA PHE A 83 -2.33 9.10 4.74
C PHE A 83 -1.38 9.88 3.83
N LEU A 84 -1.72 11.12 3.47
CA LEU A 84 -0.90 11.96 2.58
C LEU A 84 0.50 12.22 3.17
N ALA A 85 0.59 12.56 4.46
CA ALA A 85 1.86 12.76 5.14
C ALA A 85 2.73 11.49 5.12
N LYS A 86 2.11 10.32 5.33
CA LYS A 86 2.80 9.02 5.23
C LYS A 86 3.32 8.80 3.81
N ALA A 87 2.48 9.04 2.80
CA ALA A 87 2.84 8.86 1.40
C ALA A 87 4.00 9.78 0.97
N ILE A 88 3.97 11.06 1.35
CA ILE A 88 5.04 12.03 1.04
C ILE A 88 6.36 11.59 1.70
N LYS A 89 6.33 11.26 3.00
CA LYS A 89 7.50 10.74 3.70
C LYS A 89 8.06 9.49 3.02
N ARG A 90 7.16 8.61 2.57
CA ARG A 90 7.50 7.35 1.91
C ARG A 90 8.19 7.56 0.56
N GLN A 91 7.84 8.62 -0.18
CA GLN A 91 8.46 9.01 -1.44
C GLN A 91 9.70 9.91 -1.25
N GLY A 92 10.35 9.84 -0.09
CA GLY A 92 11.58 10.60 0.21
C GLY A 92 11.36 12.09 0.44
N GLY A 93 10.14 12.52 0.80
CA GLY A 93 9.79 13.92 0.98
C GLY A 93 9.43 14.65 -0.32
N GLY A 94 9.56 13.99 -1.47
CA GLY A 94 9.13 14.54 -2.76
C GLY A 94 7.62 14.72 -2.81
N ALA A 95 7.15 15.96 -2.67
CA ALA A 95 5.73 16.27 -2.76
C ALA A 95 5.18 16.04 -4.18
N PRO A 96 3.91 15.61 -4.32
CA PRO A 96 3.29 15.46 -5.63
C PRO A 96 3.11 16.81 -6.33
N ASN A 97 3.22 16.81 -7.65
CA ASN A 97 2.83 17.94 -8.50
C ASN A 97 1.31 17.98 -8.66
N THR A 98 0.65 16.82 -8.65
CA THR A 98 -0.80 16.73 -8.81
C THR A 98 -1.38 15.64 -7.92
N ILE A 99 -2.48 15.94 -7.23
CA ILE A 99 -3.30 14.99 -6.49
C ILE A 99 -4.70 15.00 -7.11
N THR A 100 -5.08 13.87 -7.70
CA THR A 100 -6.44 13.62 -8.18
C THR A 100 -7.20 12.88 -7.08
N LEU A 101 -8.33 13.42 -6.65
CA LEU A 101 -9.18 12.88 -5.60
C LEU A 101 -10.53 12.43 -6.18
N ASP A 102 -11.23 11.57 -5.43
CA ASP A 102 -12.67 11.35 -5.63
C ASP A 102 -13.47 12.58 -5.17
N GLY A 103 -14.80 12.49 -5.18
CA GLY A 103 -15.66 13.58 -4.72
C GLY A 103 -15.69 13.77 -3.20
N TYR A 104 -14.82 13.11 -2.42
CA TYR A 104 -14.93 13.12 -0.97
C TYR A 104 -14.38 14.41 -0.35
N ALA A 105 -15.28 15.15 0.29
CA ALA A 105 -15.00 16.47 0.85
C ALA A 105 -13.84 16.48 1.86
N ALA A 106 -13.69 15.43 2.69
CA ALA A 106 -12.63 15.43 3.71
C ALA A 106 -11.23 15.29 3.09
N SER A 107 -11.09 14.59 1.96
CA SER A 107 -9.80 14.46 1.28
C SER A 107 -9.41 15.76 0.56
N HIS A 108 -10.38 16.47 -0.03
CA HIS A 108 -10.17 17.82 -0.54
C HIS A 108 -9.77 18.80 0.56
N ARG A 109 -10.48 18.76 1.69
CA ARG A 109 -10.18 19.59 2.86
C ARG A 109 -8.78 19.28 3.42
N ALA A 110 -8.40 18.00 3.49
CA ALA A 110 -7.06 17.61 3.93
C ALA A 110 -5.96 18.22 3.05
N VAL A 111 -6.10 18.18 1.73
CA VAL A 111 -5.12 18.81 0.82
C VAL A 111 -5.07 20.33 1.02
N ARG A 112 -6.21 21.01 1.14
CA ARG A 112 -6.26 22.46 1.37
C ARG A 112 -5.58 22.86 2.68
N GLU A 113 -5.91 22.16 3.77
CA GLU A 113 -5.30 22.43 5.07
C GLU A 113 -3.80 22.11 5.06
N MET A 114 -3.38 20.99 4.46
CA MET A 114 -1.94 20.66 4.36
C MET A 114 -1.13 21.69 3.56
N LYS A 115 -1.73 22.34 2.55
CA LYS A 115 -1.10 23.48 1.88
C LYS A 115 -0.97 24.70 2.78
N THR A 116 -2.01 24.98 3.57
CA THR A 116 -2.01 26.09 4.54
C THR A 116 -0.96 25.87 5.62
N ASP A 117 -0.86 24.63 6.11
CA ASP A 117 0.10 24.17 7.12
C ASP A 117 1.54 24.01 6.55
N GLN A 118 1.78 24.34 5.28
CA GLN A 118 3.06 24.19 4.56
C GLN A 118 3.61 22.74 4.51
N LEU A 119 2.75 21.75 4.74
CA LEU A 119 3.06 20.31 4.61
C LEU A 119 2.96 19.81 3.16
N LEU A 120 2.29 20.58 2.30
CA LEU A 120 2.25 20.42 0.86
C LEU A 120 2.62 21.75 0.20
N PRO A 121 3.41 21.74 -0.88
CA PRO A 121 3.64 22.94 -1.68
C PRO A 121 2.34 23.60 -2.15
N GLY A 122 2.29 24.93 -2.11
CA GLY A 122 1.12 25.70 -2.52
C GLY A 122 0.72 25.45 -3.97
N ASP A 123 1.71 25.18 -4.83
CA ASP A 123 1.58 24.89 -6.27
C ASP A 123 1.16 23.45 -6.59
N THR A 124 1.09 22.53 -5.61
CA THR A 124 0.57 21.17 -5.83
C THR A 124 -0.87 21.24 -6.36
N MET A 125 -1.11 20.84 -7.61
CA MET A 125 -2.45 20.90 -8.18
C MET A 125 -3.37 19.86 -7.52
N SER A 126 -4.56 20.27 -7.08
CA SER A 126 -5.61 19.36 -6.61
C SER A 126 -6.80 19.41 -7.55
N ARG A 127 -7.29 18.25 -7.97
CA ARG A 127 -8.45 18.14 -8.87
C ARG A 127 -9.29 16.91 -8.56
N SER A 128 -10.53 16.90 -9.05
CA SER A 128 -11.36 15.71 -9.11
C SER A 128 -11.53 15.31 -10.57
N SER A 129 -11.44 14.01 -10.88
CA SER A 129 -11.68 13.53 -12.24
C SER A 129 -12.11 12.07 -12.22
N LYS A 130 -13.36 11.82 -12.63
CA LYS A 130 -13.93 10.48 -12.72
C LYS A 130 -13.07 9.55 -13.60
N TYR A 131 -12.69 10.00 -14.79
CA TYR A 131 -11.92 9.17 -15.73
C TYR A 131 -10.52 8.83 -15.22
N LEU A 132 -9.85 9.75 -14.53
CA LEU A 132 -8.51 9.49 -14.00
C LEU A 132 -8.56 8.57 -12.78
N ASN A 133 -9.68 8.51 -12.07
CA ASN A 133 -9.87 7.61 -10.93
C ASN A 133 -10.04 6.14 -11.34
N ASN A 134 -10.41 5.85 -12.60
CA ASN A 134 -10.50 4.48 -13.12
C ASN A 134 -9.23 3.64 -12.83
N LEU A 135 -8.05 4.26 -12.86
CA LEU A 135 -6.78 3.57 -12.58
C LEU A 135 -6.67 3.10 -11.12
N ILE A 136 -7.07 3.94 -10.16
CA ILE A 136 -7.05 3.55 -8.75
C ILE A 136 -8.21 2.60 -8.42
N GLU A 137 -9.36 2.74 -9.07
CA GLU A 137 -10.47 1.80 -8.97
C GLU A 137 -10.07 0.41 -9.46
N GLN A 138 -9.42 0.32 -10.62
CA GLN A 138 -8.85 -0.94 -11.13
C GLN A 138 -7.85 -1.55 -10.14
N ASP A 139 -7.02 -0.70 -9.53
CA ASP A 139 -6.07 -1.13 -8.51
C ASP A 139 -6.77 -1.68 -7.25
N HIS A 140 -7.90 -1.09 -6.85
CA HIS A 140 -8.74 -1.57 -5.75
C HIS A 140 -9.27 -2.97 -6.00
N HIS A 141 -9.67 -3.31 -7.23
CA HIS A 141 -10.21 -4.63 -7.55
C HIS A 141 -9.23 -5.77 -7.25
N ASN A 142 -7.94 -5.58 -7.54
CA ASN A 142 -6.90 -6.58 -7.27
C ASN A 142 -6.77 -6.91 -5.78
N ILE A 143 -7.00 -5.91 -4.95
CA ILE A 143 -6.77 -5.98 -3.50
C ILE A 143 -8.03 -6.49 -2.83
N LYS A 144 -9.20 -6.01 -3.27
CA LYS A 144 -10.51 -6.54 -2.88
C LYS A 144 -10.65 -8.01 -3.22
N SER A 145 -10.16 -8.47 -4.37
CA SER A 145 -10.19 -9.90 -4.72
C SER A 145 -9.50 -10.76 -3.65
N ARG A 146 -8.34 -10.32 -3.14
CA ARG A 146 -7.62 -11.01 -2.06
C ARG A 146 -8.29 -10.88 -0.70
N VAL A 147 -8.76 -9.68 -0.35
CA VAL A 147 -9.39 -9.40 0.94
C VAL A 147 -10.75 -10.07 1.08
N ASN A 148 -11.57 -10.09 0.03
CA ASN A 148 -12.91 -10.68 0.04
C ASN A 148 -12.84 -12.21 0.20
N ALA A 149 -11.86 -12.87 -0.42
CA ALA A 149 -11.63 -14.30 -0.25
C ALA A 149 -11.31 -14.70 1.20
N MET A 150 -10.89 -13.75 2.05
CA MET A 150 -10.59 -14.00 3.47
C MET A 150 -11.81 -13.89 4.39
N LEU A 151 -13.00 -13.60 3.85
CA LEU A 151 -14.27 -13.49 4.59
C LEU A 151 -14.25 -12.49 5.77
N GLY A 152 -13.40 -11.47 5.66
CA GLY A 152 -13.28 -10.38 6.62
C GLY A 152 -12.33 -10.63 7.79
N PHE A 153 -11.68 -9.57 8.26
CA PHE A 153 -10.70 -9.66 9.33
C PHE A 153 -11.34 -9.65 10.72
N LYS A 154 -10.74 -10.33 11.71
CA LYS A 154 -11.24 -10.35 13.09
C LYS A 154 -10.62 -9.28 14.01
N ARG A 155 -9.43 -8.76 13.67
CA ARG A 155 -8.71 -7.75 14.46
C ARG A 155 -8.02 -6.74 13.55
N PHE A 156 -8.08 -5.46 13.90
CA PHE A 156 -7.53 -4.36 13.11
C PHE A 156 -6.03 -4.49 12.85
N ARG A 157 -5.23 -4.75 13.90
CA ARG A 157 -3.77 -4.94 13.75
C ARG A 157 -3.41 -6.09 12.81
N ASN A 158 -4.17 -7.19 12.86
CA ASN A 158 -3.94 -8.32 11.96
C ASN A 158 -4.31 -7.96 10.52
N ALA A 159 -5.43 -7.24 10.32
CA ALA A 159 -5.83 -6.74 9.01
C ALA A 159 -4.74 -5.86 8.39
N ALA A 160 -4.17 -4.93 9.18
CA ALA A 160 -3.10 -4.05 8.72
C ALA A 160 -1.86 -4.83 8.24
N VAL A 161 -1.44 -5.86 8.99
CA VAL A 161 -0.30 -6.71 8.61
C VAL A 161 -0.62 -7.57 7.39
N THR A 162 -1.80 -8.17 7.32
CA THR A 162 -2.16 -8.98 6.15
C THR A 162 -2.29 -8.13 4.88
N ILE A 163 -2.92 -6.95 4.98
CA ILE A 163 -3.04 -6.01 3.86
C ILE A 163 -1.67 -5.54 3.42
N SER A 164 -0.73 -5.23 4.33
CA SER A 164 0.62 -4.83 3.92
C SER A 164 1.36 -5.94 3.15
N GLY A 165 1.11 -7.20 3.47
CA GLY A 165 1.63 -8.34 2.68
C GLY A 165 0.98 -8.44 1.30
N ILE A 166 -0.34 -8.24 1.21
CA ILE A 166 -1.05 -8.20 -0.08
C ILE A 166 -0.51 -7.07 -0.96
N GLU A 167 -0.34 -5.88 -0.40
CA GLU A 167 0.21 -4.70 -1.08
C GLU A 167 1.64 -4.93 -1.54
N LEU A 168 2.48 -5.54 -0.69
CA LEU A 168 3.85 -5.91 -1.07
C LEU A 168 3.85 -6.83 -2.29
N MET A 169 3.06 -7.91 -2.27
CA MET A 169 2.96 -8.82 -3.41
C MET A 169 2.44 -8.12 -4.67
N HIS A 170 1.55 -7.15 -4.52
CA HIS A 170 1.05 -6.34 -5.63
C HIS A 170 2.14 -5.45 -6.24
N ARG A 171 2.91 -4.77 -5.39
CA ARG A 171 4.08 -3.96 -5.79
C ARG A 171 5.17 -4.81 -6.46
N ILE A 172 5.39 -6.05 -6.01
CA ILE A 172 6.33 -6.99 -6.63
C ILE A 172 5.89 -7.32 -8.04
N ARG A 173 4.60 -7.68 -8.24
CA ARG A 173 4.06 -7.98 -9.58
C ARG A 173 4.13 -6.80 -10.55
N LYS A 174 4.03 -5.58 -10.03
CA LYS A 174 4.21 -4.34 -10.81
C LYS A 174 5.67 -3.98 -11.10
N GLY A 175 6.65 -4.75 -10.62
CA GLY A 175 8.07 -4.43 -10.82
C GLY A 175 8.53 -3.17 -10.09
N GLN A 176 7.91 -2.82 -8.95
CA GLN A 176 8.23 -1.60 -8.20
C GLN A 176 9.50 -1.68 -7.33
N PHE A 177 10.37 -2.65 -7.62
CA PHE A 177 11.56 -2.89 -6.83
C PHE A 177 12.75 -3.12 -7.75
N ASP A 178 13.84 -2.41 -7.47
CA ASP A 178 15.09 -2.56 -8.17
C ASP A 178 15.88 -3.75 -7.61
N ILE A 179 15.55 -4.94 -8.13
CA ILE A 179 16.27 -6.18 -7.84
C ILE A 179 17.48 -6.37 -8.76
N THR A 180 17.72 -5.45 -9.71
CA THR A 180 18.82 -5.49 -10.69
C THR A 180 20.10 -4.82 -10.20
N MET A 181 20.20 -4.52 -8.91
CA MET A 181 21.43 -4.03 -8.27
C MET A 181 22.67 -4.82 -8.75
N PRO A 182 23.82 -4.18 -9.01
CA PRO A 182 25.02 -4.85 -9.55
C PRO A 182 25.45 -6.11 -8.77
N ARG A 183 25.15 -6.15 -7.46
CA ARG A 183 25.35 -7.30 -6.57
C ARG A 183 24.58 -8.58 -6.95
N PHE A 184 23.53 -8.49 -7.76
CA PHE A 184 22.62 -9.59 -8.10
C PHE A 184 22.45 -9.84 -9.59
N LYS A 185 23.18 -9.10 -10.44
CA LYS A 185 23.25 -9.42 -11.86
C LYS A 185 23.78 -10.86 -11.98
N ASP A 186 23.04 -11.72 -12.65
CA ASP A 186 23.32 -13.15 -12.84
C ASP A 186 23.23 -14.04 -11.58
N ALA A 187 22.71 -13.52 -10.46
CA ALA A 187 22.54 -14.29 -9.23
C ALA A 187 21.28 -15.18 -9.27
N SER A 188 21.42 -16.46 -8.91
CA SER A 188 20.28 -17.36 -8.77
C SER A 188 19.30 -16.88 -7.70
N ALA A 189 18.01 -17.20 -7.84
CA ALA A 189 16.98 -16.80 -6.86
C ALA A 189 17.35 -17.15 -5.40
N PRO A 190 17.99 -18.30 -5.09
CA PRO A 190 18.52 -18.59 -3.76
C PRO A 190 19.61 -17.62 -3.29
N ALA A 191 20.50 -17.17 -4.18
CA ALA A 191 21.56 -16.23 -3.85
C ALA A 191 21.01 -14.83 -3.55
N VAL A 192 20.05 -14.35 -4.35
CA VAL A 192 19.31 -13.13 -4.07
C VAL A 192 18.59 -13.23 -2.72
N TRP A 193 17.94 -14.36 -2.45
CA TRP A 193 17.23 -14.60 -1.20
C TRP A 193 18.14 -14.58 0.03
N LYS A 194 19.27 -15.31 -0.03
CA LYS A 194 20.26 -15.38 1.07
C LYS A 194 20.83 -14.00 1.39
N ALA A 195 21.05 -13.19 0.36
CA ALA A 195 21.60 -11.86 0.45
C ALA A 195 20.59 -10.81 0.93
N VAL A 196 19.30 -10.99 0.65
CA VAL A 196 18.21 -10.18 1.23
C VAL A 196 18.00 -10.53 2.71
N LEU A 197 18.24 -11.79 3.10
CA LEU A 197 18.14 -12.22 4.49
C LEU A 197 19.31 -11.76 5.37
N SER A 198 20.52 -11.64 4.80
CA SER A 198 21.74 -11.26 5.53
C SER A 198 21.94 -9.75 5.75
N ALA A 199 21.12 -8.91 5.13
CA ALA A 199 21.13 -7.45 5.28
C ALA A 199 20.02 -6.97 6.25
#